data_AF-A0A2V9KN07-F1
#
_entry.id   AF-A0A2V9KN07-F1
#
_cell.length_a   1.000
_cell.length_b   1.000
_cell.length_c   1.000
_cell.angle_alpha   90.00
_cell.angle_beta   90.00
_cell.angle_gamma   90.00
#
_symmetry.space_group_name_H-M   'P 1'
#
loop_
_entity.id
_entity.type
_entity.pdbx_description
1 polymer ?
#
loop_
_entity_poly.entity_id
_entity_poly.type
_entity_poly.pdbx_seq_one_letter_code
_entity_poly.pdbx_strand_id
1 'polypeptide(L)'
;MRRIRHGKDLSPLWAAALAVTLAAAPVQPLTASQPASQGPRPRTPIKHVIVIVGENHTFDNVFGTYQPKPGQTVLNLLSEGIVDAQGNPGPNFNRAAQNQASDTTAYSIQPTQAGAYSTLPQPNTTYAFGQFLNVADMRFPANLPNGPWPITRYVPYQLSFTGDPVHRFFQMWQQADEGKMDLFVWVAETVGIGPQNFPPAPTAGNTFQGALAMGFFNMSTGDAPVFKFIADNYAISDNYHQGVMGGTGANFIYLGTGDVGFFSDGNGNPTIPPSNHIENPDPQASTNNFYTQDGYAGGSYVNCSDASQPGVSAILSYLGSIGRSSNCAPNAYYLVNNYGPGFNPDGTLRPVDASDFNLPPQTLPSLADSLSAAGVSFTSADGTTASRMVRGVRSAIPSSSFAP
;
A
#
# COMPACT_ATOMS: atom_id res chain seq x y z
N MET A 1 56.27 10.67 25.52
CA MET A 1 55.90 12.02 25.99
C MET A 1 56.18 12.13 27.50
N ARG A 2 56.03 13.31 28.13
CA ARG A 2 56.46 13.54 29.53
C ARG A 2 55.55 12.85 30.57
N ARG A 3 56.11 12.65 31.78
CA ARG A 3 55.45 12.28 33.05
C ARG A 3 54.49 13.43 33.49
N ILE A 4 53.59 13.31 34.49
CA ILE A 4 53.79 12.96 35.92
C ILE A 4 52.48 12.39 36.55
N ARG A 5 52.63 11.56 37.61
CA ARG A 5 51.54 11.10 38.51
C ARG A 5 51.52 11.97 39.79
N HIS A 6 50.35 12.13 40.41
CA HIS A 6 50.03 12.09 41.87
C HIS A 6 48.61 12.65 42.07
N GLY A 7 47.73 12.20 42.97
CA GLY A 7 47.74 10.99 43.79
C GLY A 7 47.64 11.24 45.31
N LYS A 8 46.47 10.91 45.91
CA LYS A 8 46.13 10.92 47.36
C LYS A 8 45.95 12.32 47.99
N ASP A 9 45.13 12.53 49.02
CA ASP A 9 44.01 11.80 49.69
C ASP A 9 43.08 12.93 50.29
N LEU A 10 41.98 12.80 51.08
CA LEU A 10 41.40 11.71 51.89
C LEU A 10 39.84 11.84 51.97
N SER A 11 39.24 12.10 53.14
CA SER A 11 37.78 12.21 53.47
C SER A 11 37.63 12.95 54.85
N PRO A 12 36.44 13.27 55.46
CA PRO A 12 35.27 12.38 55.65
C PRO A 12 33.83 12.98 55.70
N LEU A 13 32.86 12.08 55.47
CA LEU A 13 31.54 11.87 56.12
C LEU A 13 30.85 13.00 56.92
N TRP A 14 29.58 13.28 56.56
CA TRP A 14 28.44 13.35 57.49
C TRP A 14 27.30 12.48 56.94
N ALA A 15 26.49 11.86 57.80
CA ALA A 15 25.41 10.95 57.41
C ALA A 15 24.07 11.38 58.01
N ALA A 16 22.99 11.22 57.25
CA ALA A 16 21.61 11.41 57.70
C ALA A 16 20.79 10.17 57.36
N ALA A 17 20.08 9.61 58.34
CA ALA A 17 19.26 8.42 58.16
C ALA A 17 17.78 8.80 58.02
N LEU A 18 17.10 8.25 57.01
CA LEU A 18 15.65 8.14 56.97
C LEU A 18 15.26 6.66 57.01
N ALA A 19 14.42 6.28 57.97
CA ALA A 19 13.85 4.95 58.03
C ALA A 19 12.60 4.87 57.15
N VAL A 20 12.53 3.88 56.26
CA VAL A 20 11.32 3.58 55.48
C VAL A 20 10.55 2.47 56.19
N THR A 21 9.38 2.81 56.73
CA THR A 21 8.45 1.84 57.31
C THR A 21 7.63 1.15 56.21
N LEU A 22 7.84 -0.15 56.00
CA LEU A 22 6.96 -0.94 55.12
C LEU A 22 5.62 -1.17 55.81
N ALA A 23 4.59 -0.43 55.38
CA ALA A 23 3.21 -0.78 55.68
C ALA A 23 2.76 -1.92 54.75
N ALA A 24 2.52 -3.11 55.31
CA ALA A 24 1.99 -4.24 54.56
C ALA A 24 0.50 -4.02 54.24
N ALA A 25 0.17 -3.76 52.98
CA ALA A 25 -1.21 -3.71 52.52
C ALA A 25 -1.83 -5.12 52.51
N PRO A 26 -3.11 -5.29 52.87
CA PRO A 26 -3.76 -6.60 52.85
C PRO A 26 -3.95 -7.10 51.42
N VAL A 27 -3.41 -8.28 51.12
CA VAL A 27 -3.61 -8.94 49.83
C VAL A 27 -5.07 -9.40 49.74
N GLN A 28 -5.88 -8.69 48.94
CA GLN A 28 -7.19 -9.18 48.56
C GLN A 28 -7.02 -10.41 47.64
N PRO A 29 -7.79 -11.49 47.83
CA PRO A 29 -7.77 -12.62 46.90
C PRO A 29 -8.19 -12.15 45.51
N LEU A 30 -7.39 -12.46 44.49
CA LEU A 30 -7.82 -12.33 43.10
C LEU A 30 -9.01 -13.26 42.90
N THR A 31 -10.21 -12.70 42.85
CA THR A 31 -11.40 -13.43 42.40
C THR A 31 -11.11 -13.92 41.00
N ALA A 32 -11.11 -15.25 40.79
CA ALA A 32 -10.92 -15.84 39.48
C ALA A 32 -11.90 -15.20 38.50
N SER A 33 -11.37 -14.68 37.39
CA SER A 33 -12.21 -14.15 36.31
C SER A 33 -13.20 -15.23 35.90
N GLN A 34 -14.48 -14.87 35.76
CA GLN A 34 -15.45 -15.81 35.20
C GLN A 34 -14.92 -16.31 33.85
N PRO A 35 -15.00 -17.63 33.57
CA PRO A 35 -14.58 -18.14 32.28
C PRO A 35 -15.37 -17.39 31.20
N ALA A 36 -14.66 -16.69 30.32
CA ALA A 36 -15.28 -15.88 29.27
C ALA A 36 -16.34 -16.72 28.56
N SER A 37 -17.57 -16.20 28.48
CA SER A 37 -18.73 -16.93 27.96
C SER A 37 -18.37 -17.55 26.61
N GLN A 38 -18.41 -18.88 26.51
CA GLN A 38 -17.93 -19.55 25.31
C GLN A 38 -18.72 -19.06 24.10
N GLY A 39 -18.03 -18.30 23.25
CA GLY A 39 -18.63 -17.66 22.09
C GLY A 39 -19.17 -18.70 21.09
N PRO A 40 -19.98 -18.24 20.12
CA PRO A 40 -20.42 -19.05 18.98
C PRO A 40 -19.28 -19.93 18.43
N ARG A 41 -19.40 -21.25 18.59
CA ARG A 41 -18.37 -22.20 18.12
C ARG A 41 -18.13 -21.95 16.61
N PRO A 42 -16.89 -21.67 16.17
CA PRO A 42 -16.64 -21.36 14.77
C PRO A 42 -16.99 -22.56 13.89
N ARG A 43 -17.53 -22.27 12.70
CA ARG A 43 -18.07 -23.28 11.76
C ARG A 43 -17.03 -24.27 11.23
N THR A 44 -15.73 -23.97 11.41
CA THR A 44 -14.60 -24.80 10.97
C THR A 44 -13.72 -25.21 12.17
N PRO A 45 -12.75 -26.11 11.98
CA PRO A 45 -11.76 -26.42 13.01
C PRO A 45 -10.90 -25.22 13.43
N ILE A 46 -10.78 -24.18 12.60
CA ILE A 46 -9.96 -22.98 12.85
C ILE A 46 -10.48 -22.24 14.10
N LYS A 47 -9.58 -21.95 15.05
CA LYS A 47 -9.89 -21.21 16.30
C LYS A 47 -9.21 -19.85 16.40
N HIS A 48 -8.14 -19.65 15.63
CA HIS A 48 -7.37 -18.42 15.56
C HIS A 48 -7.06 -18.12 14.09
N VAL A 49 -7.13 -16.86 13.71
CA VAL A 49 -6.70 -16.37 12.40
C VAL A 49 -5.61 -15.34 12.64
N ILE A 50 -4.51 -15.46 11.90
CA ILE A 50 -3.43 -14.47 11.86
C ILE A 50 -3.40 -13.95 10.43
N VAL A 51 -3.62 -12.64 10.27
CA VAL A 51 -3.49 -11.99 8.96
C VAL A 51 -2.14 -11.29 8.92
N ILE A 52 -1.32 -11.67 7.95
CA ILE A 52 -0.05 -11.00 7.61
C ILE A 52 -0.29 -10.32 6.28
N VAL A 53 -0.15 -9.00 6.24
CA VAL A 53 -0.29 -8.19 5.04
C VAL A 53 1.10 -7.76 4.58
N GLY A 54 1.42 -7.99 3.30
CA GLY A 54 2.60 -7.43 2.64
C GLY A 54 2.20 -6.21 1.82
N GLU A 55 3.14 -5.31 1.57
CA GLU A 55 2.94 -4.10 0.79
C GLU A 55 3.42 -4.27 -0.66
N ASN A 56 2.82 -3.51 -1.58
CA ASN A 56 3.38 -2.99 -2.84
C ASN A 56 4.02 -4.00 -3.82
N HIS A 57 3.58 -5.26 -3.81
CA HIS A 57 3.97 -6.27 -4.79
C HIS A 57 2.75 -6.89 -5.50
N THR A 58 2.78 -6.93 -6.84
CA THR A 58 1.79 -7.66 -7.65
C THR A 58 2.11 -9.17 -7.69
N PHE A 59 1.13 -9.99 -8.10
CA PHE A 59 1.34 -11.44 -8.23
C PHE A 59 2.48 -11.78 -9.19
N ASP A 60 2.48 -11.22 -10.40
CA ASP A 60 3.55 -11.46 -11.38
C ASP A 60 4.92 -10.88 -10.97
N ASN A 61 4.97 -9.83 -10.14
CA ASN A 61 6.24 -9.31 -9.64
C ASN A 61 6.97 -10.32 -8.74
N VAL A 62 6.26 -11.13 -7.94
CA VAL A 62 6.87 -12.12 -7.01
C VAL A 62 6.78 -13.56 -7.52
N PHE A 63 5.65 -13.92 -8.10
CA PHE A 63 5.32 -15.28 -8.57
C PHE A 63 5.31 -15.42 -10.10
N GLY A 64 5.76 -14.41 -10.86
CA GLY A 64 5.76 -14.38 -12.33
C GLY A 64 6.43 -15.59 -13.01
N THR A 65 7.38 -16.22 -12.32
CA THR A 65 8.05 -17.47 -12.76
C THR A 65 7.93 -18.61 -11.74
N TYR A 66 6.90 -18.57 -10.88
CA TYR A 66 6.59 -19.71 -10.01
C TYR A 66 6.20 -20.93 -10.85
N GLN A 67 6.67 -22.11 -10.44
CA GLN A 67 6.30 -23.40 -11.00
C GLN A 67 5.70 -24.25 -9.86
N PRO A 68 4.40 -24.61 -9.92
CA PRO A 68 3.72 -25.35 -8.86
C PRO A 68 4.04 -26.86 -8.94
N LYS A 69 3.55 -27.65 -7.98
CA LYS A 69 3.79 -29.10 -7.95
C LYS A 69 2.97 -29.82 -9.04
N PRO A 70 3.40 -31.01 -9.51
CA PRO A 70 2.65 -31.77 -10.53
C PRO A 70 1.19 -31.99 -10.14
N GLY A 71 0.27 -31.67 -11.06
CA GLY A 71 -1.18 -31.73 -10.83
C GLY A 71 -1.81 -30.42 -10.33
N GLN A 72 -1.01 -29.37 -10.10
CA GLN A 72 -1.47 -28.00 -9.86
C GLN A 72 -1.23 -27.12 -11.10
N THR A 73 -1.89 -25.97 -11.15
CA THR A 73 -1.73 -24.93 -12.18
C THR A 73 -1.45 -23.57 -11.54
N VAL A 74 -0.92 -22.64 -12.32
CA VAL A 74 -0.79 -21.22 -11.99
C VAL A 74 -0.93 -20.43 -13.30
N LEU A 75 -1.53 -19.24 -13.24
CA LEU A 75 -1.48 -18.24 -14.30
C LEU A 75 -0.44 -17.16 -13.95
N ASN A 76 0.65 -17.06 -14.70
CA ASN A 76 1.73 -16.09 -14.53
C ASN A 76 2.53 -15.84 -15.83
N LEU A 77 3.48 -14.89 -15.80
CA LEU A 77 4.35 -14.56 -16.95
C LEU A 77 4.99 -15.79 -17.62
N LEU A 78 5.38 -16.80 -16.84
CA LEU A 78 6.01 -18.03 -17.34
C LEU A 78 5.00 -18.99 -17.97
N SER A 79 3.83 -19.22 -17.34
CA SER A 79 2.79 -20.10 -17.88
C SER A 79 2.20 -19.55 -19.18
N GLU A 80 2.06 -18.23 -19.26
CA GLU A 80 1.60 -17.50 -20.45
C GLU A 80 2.66 -17.39 -21.54
N GLY A 81 3.90 -17.87 -21.30
CA GLY A 81 5.02 -17.83 -22.25
C GLY A 81 5.52 -16.42 -22.56
N ILE A 82 5.21 -15.44 -21.70
CA ILE A 82 5.71 -14.05 -21.81
C ILE A 82 7.21 -14.03 -21.50
N VAL A 83 7.66 -14.84 -20.53
CA VAL A 83 9.09 -15.06 -20.22
C VAL A 83 9.46 -16.54 -20.21
N ASP A 84 10.74 -16.85 -20.39
CA ASP A 84 11.30 -18.17 -20.11
C ASP A 84 11.68 -18.34 -18.61
N ALA A 85 12.10 -19.55 -18.22
CA ALA A 85 12.50 -19.85 -16.83
C ALA A 85 13.78 -19.11 -16.38
N GLN A 86 14.53 -18.50 -17.31
CA GLN A 86 15.69 -17.67 -17.06
C GLN A 86 15.34 -16.16 -17.06
N GLY A 87 14.07 -15.82 -17.26
CA GLY A 87 13.56 -14.45 -17.32
C GLY A 87 13.92 -13.70 -18.60
N ASN A 88 14.20 -14.39 -19.70
CA ASN A 88 14.31 -13.77 -21.03
C ASN A 88 12.91 -13.63 -21.68
N PRO A 89 12.75 -12.75 -22.68
CA PRO A 89 11.57 -12.73 -23.54
C PRO A 89 11.21 -14.11 -24.09
N GLY A 90 10.00 -14.59 -23.75
CA GLY A 90 9.42 -15.82 -24.28
C GLY A 90 8.70 -15.61 -25.62
N PRO A 91 8.12 -16.68 -26.21
CA PRO A 91 7.44 -16.60 -27.50
C PRO A 91 6.25 -15.62 -27.53
N ASN A 92 5.66 -15.33 -26.37
CA ASN A 92 4.50 -14.44 -26.22
C ASN A 92 4.86 -13.09 -25.56
N PHE A 93 6.14 -12.71 -25.48
CA PHE A 93 6.61 -11.50 -24.78
C PHE A 93 5.88 -10.22 -25.22
N ASN A 94 5.53 -10.12 -26.51
CA ASN A 94 4.80 -9.00 -27.09
C ASN A 94 3.38 -8.79 -26.52
N ARG A 95 2.79 -9.77 -25.81
CA ARG A 95 1.50 -9.61 -25.11
C ARG A 95 1.57 -8.68 -23.89
N ALA A 96 2.77 -8.39 -23.38
CA ALA A 96 2.99 -7.47 -22.27
C ALA A 96 3.75 -6.20 -22.70
N ALA A 97 3.83 -5.95 -24.01
CA ALA A 97 4.40 -4.72 -24.56
C ALA A 97 3.59 -3.50 -24.13
N GLN A 98 4.29 -2.43 -23.77
CA GLN A 98 3.75 -1.19 -23.26
C GLN A 98 3.72 -0.12 -24.37
N ASN A 99 2.74 0.77 -24.27
CA ASN A 99 2.49 1.86 -25.19
C ASN A 99 2.59 3.23 -24.48
N GLN A 100 2.91 4.26 -25.26
CA GLN A 100 2.82 5.66 -24.90
C GLN A 100 1.45 6.20 -25.32
N ALA A 101 0.91 7.18 -24.61
CA ALA A 101 -0.37 7.81 -24.96
C ALA A 101 -0.37 9.34 -24.81
N SER A 102 -1.53 9.94 -25.10
CA SER A 102 -1.79 11.38 -25.04
C SER A 102 -3.12 11.65 -24.34
N ASP A 103 -3.05 12.32 -23.19
CA ASP A 103 -4.18 12.95 -22.49
C ASP A 103 -3.75 14.35 -22.03
N THR A 104 -4.43 15.39 -22.48
CA THR A 104 -3.99 16.78 -22.31
C THR A 104 -5.12 17.73 -21.86
N THR A 105 -6.29 17.19 -21.53
CA THR A 105 -7.49 18.01 -21.28
C THR A 105 -8.42 17.53 -20.18
N ALA A 106 -8.72 16.22 -20.09
CA ALA A 106 -9.66 15.65 -19.12
C ALA A 106 -9.47 14.13 -19.06
N TYR A 107 -9.42 13.59 -17.84
CA TYR A 107 -8.97 12.22 -17.58
C TYR A 107 -9.71 11.15 -18.42
N SER A 108 -8.94 10.33 -19.12
CA SER A 108 -9.40 9.09 -19.72
C SER A 108 -8.71 7.85 -19.14
N ILE A 109 -9.51 6.80 -18.89
CA ILE A 109 -9.03 5.42 -18.66
C ILE A 109 -8.31 4.89 -19.91
N GLN A 110 -8.84 5.26 -21.08
CA GLN A 110 -8.35 4.88 -22.40
C GLN A 110 -7.92 6.15 -23.16
N PRO A 111 -6.72 6.69 -22.88
CA PRO A 111 -6.18 7.85 -23.57
C PRO A 111 -5.82 7.51 -25.03
N THR A 112 -5.54 8.53 -25.84
CA THR A 112 -5.19 8.30 -27.25
C THR A 112 -3.78 7.70 -27.34
N GLN A 113 -3.70 6.42 -27.70
CA GLN A 113 -2.46 5.68 -27.88
C GLN A 113 -1.58 6.34 -28.97
N ALA A 114 -0.33 6.64 -28.62
CA ALA A 114 0.67 7.35 -29.44
C ALA A 114 1.73 6.42 -30.05
N GLY A 115 1.85 5.18 -29.55
CA GLY A 115 2.70 4.13 -30.13
C GLY A 115 3.43 3.27 -29.08
N ALA A 116 3.97 2.14 -29.50
CA ALA A 116 4.72 1.24 -28.63
C ALA A 116 6.10 1.81 -28.26
N TYR A 117 6.54 1.59 -27.01
CA TYR A 117 7.93 1.85 -26.63
C TYR A 117 8.88 0.98 -27.47
N SER A 118 9.96 1.58 -28.00
CA SER A 118 11.03 0.84 -28.68
C SER A 118 11.90 0.07 -27.69
N THR A 119 12.23 0.73 -26.58
CA THR A 119 12.78 0.18 -25.34
C THR A 119 12.17 0.94 -24.17
N LEU A 120 12.03 0.29 -23.02
CA LEU A 120 11.57 0.95 -21.80
C LEU A 120 12.68 1.84 -21.19
N PRO A 121 12.30 2.97 -20.56
CA PRO A 121 13.23 3.86 -19.85
C PRO A 121 13.91 3.15 -18.67
N GLN A 122 14.98 3.74 -18.15
CA GLN A 122 15.62 3.30 -16.91
C GLN A 122 14.61 3.40 -15.74
N PRO A 123 14.50 2.39 -14.85
CA PRO A 123 13.76 2.56 -13.59
C PRO A 123 14.44 3.61 -12.71
N ASN A 124 13.67 4.23 -11.83
CA ASN A 124 14.14 5.24 -10.87
C ASN A 124 14.13 4.66 -9.44
N THR A 125 14.93 5.24 -8.57
CA THR A 125 15.08 4.81 -7.18
C THR A 125 13.89 5.16 -6.29
N THR A 126 13.08 6.18 -6.59
CA THR A 126 12.07 6.75 -5.66
C THR A 126 12.64 6.92 -4.23
N TYR A 127 12.21 6.09 -3.27
CA TYR A 127 12.65 6.04 -1.88
C TYR A 127 13.41 4.73 -1.53
N ALA A 128 14.02 4.07 -2.53
CA ALA A 128 14.78 2.83 -2.39
C ALA A 128 15.87 2.93 -1.30
N PHE A 129 15.76 2.07 -0.28
CA PHE A 129 16.70 2.08 0.83
C PHE A 129 18.14 1.79 0.38
N GLY A 130 19.08 2.59 0.88
CA GLY A 130 20.50 2.48 0.54
C GLY A 130 20.91 3.05 -0.82
N GLN A 131 20.00 3.67 -1.57
CA GLN A 131 20.30 4.42 -2.79
C GLN A 131 20.20 5.94 -2.57
N PHE A 132 20.62 6.74 -3.55
CA PHE A 132 20.17 8.12 -3.66
C PHE A 132 18.69 8.15 -4.01
N LEU A 133 17.92 9.06 -3.41
CA LEU A 133 16.47 9.13 -3.63
C LEU A 133 16.14 9.91 -4.91
N ASN A 134 15.07 9.51 -5.59
CA ASN A 134 14.47 10.20 -6.73
C ASN A 134 15.43 10.43 -7.91
N VAL A 135 16.29 9.45 -8.22
CA VAL A 135 17.24 9.49 -9.36
C VAL A 135 17.14 8.23 -10.22
N ALA A 136 17.55 8.31 -11.49
CA ALA A 136 17.63 7.13 -12.36
C ALA A 136 18.55 6.06 -11.73
N ASP A 137 18.07 4.83 -11.68
CA ASP A 137 18.73 3.77 -10.94
C ASP A 137 19.85 3.15 -11.77
N MET A 138 21.07 3.63 -11.54
CA MET A 138 22.30 3.26 -12.25
C MET A 138 22.69 1.78 -12.14
N ARG A 139 21.96 0.97 -11.36
CA ARG A 139 22.11 -0.50 -11.31
C ARG A 139 21.44 -1.17 -12.52
N PHE A 140 20.48 -0.51 -13.17
CA PHE A 140 19.69 -1.01 -14.29
C PHE A 140 20.01 -0.25 -15.59
N PRO A 141 19.86 -0.87 -16.78
CA PRO A 141 20.12 -0.22 -18.06
C PRO A 141 18.97 0.70 -18.48
N ALA A 142 19.28 1.70 -19.31
CA ALA A 142 18.32 2.69 -19.83
C ALA A 142 17.65 2.29 -21.17
N ASN A 143 17.75 1.02 -21.55
CA ASN A 143 17.24 0.47 -22.81
C ASN A 143 16.65 -0.94 -22.61
N LEU A 144 15.79 -1.09 -21.60
CA LEU A 144 15.16 -2.37 -21.26
C LEU A 144 14.21 -2.85 -22.38
N PRO A 145 14.04 -4.17 -22.60
CA PRO A 145 13.08 -4.69 -23.56
C PRO A 145 11.65 -4.21 -23.27
N ASN A 146 10.83 -3.99 -24.30
CA ASN A 146 9.43 -3.57 -24.12
C ASN A 146 8.53 -4.70 -23.60
N GLY A 147 8.56 -4.90 -22.27
CA GLY A 147 7.79 -5.89 -21.52
C GLY A 147 8.48 -6.20 -20.17
N PRO A 148 8.07 -7.26 -19.46
CA PRO A 148 8.61 -7.60 -18.14
C PRO A 148 10.11 -7.94 -18.14
N TRP A 149 10.83 -7.51 -17.11
CA TRP A 149 12.28 -7.75 -16.99
C TRP A 149 12.69 -8.24 -15.58
N PRO A 150 13.62 -9.21 -15.47
CA PRO A 150 14.02 -9.77 -14.18
C PRO A 150 14.92 -8.79 -13.42
N ILE A 151 14.46 -8.31 -12.26
CA ILE A 151 15.19 -7.42 -11.35
C ILE A 151 16.56 -8.01 -10.97
N THR A 152 16.57 -9.32 -10.74
CA THR A 152 17.72 -10.07 -10.21
C THR A 152 18.79 -10.42 -11.23
N ARG A 153 18.58 -10.01 -12.49
CA ARG A 153 19.64 -9.92 -13.50
C ARG A 153 20.60 -8.75 -13.23
N TYR A 154 20.20 -7.79 -12.39
CA TYR A 154 20.93 -6.54 -12.14
C TYR A 154 21.27 -6.34 -10.65
N VAL A 155 20.39 -6.74 -9.73
CA VAL A 155 20.61 -6.58 -8.27
C VAL A 155 20.23 -7.84 -7.48
N PRO A 156 21.00 -8.33 -6.50
CA PRO A 156 20.66 -9.54 -5.74
C PRO A 156 19.32 -9.44 -4.99
N TYR A 157 18.49 -10.49 -5.00
CA TYR A 157 17.19 -10.52 -4.30
C TYR A 157 17.28 -10.10 -2.83
N GLN A 158 18.33 -10.52 -2.12
CA GLN A 158 18.55 -10.15 -0.73
C GLN A 158 19.22 -8.77 -0.63
N LEU A 159 18.66 -7.92 0.23
CA LEU A 159 19.18 -6.60 0.61
C LEU A 159 19.26 -5.54 -0.51
N SER A 160 18.84 -5.85 -1.74
CA SER A 160 18.71 -4.85 -2.81
C SER A 160 17.28 -4.33 -2.89
N PHE A 161 17.04 -3.18 -2.28
CA PHE A 161 15.79 -2.46 -2.44
C PHE A 161 15.76 -1.77 -3.81
N THR A 162 14.68 -1.97 -4.56
CA THR A 162 14.30 -1.16 -5.74
C THR A 162 13.47 0.04 -5.31
N GLY A 163 13.08 0.89 -6.25
CA GLY A 163 12.01 1.87 -6.00
C GLY A 163 10.64 1.22 -5.83
N ASP A 164 9.63 2.06 -5.66
CA ASP A 164 8.21 1.72 -5.49
C ASP A 164 7.35 2.27 -6.65
N PRO A 165 6.69 1.42 -7.47
CA PRO A 165 5.84 1.84 -8.58
C PRO A 165 4.67 2.74 -8.18
N VAL A 166 4.16 3.59 -9.09
CA VAL A 166 2.90 4.30 -8.86
C VAL A 166 1.70 3.35 -8.86
N HIS A 167 0.91 3.40 -7.78
CA HIS A 167 -0.22 2.49 -7.50
C HIS A 167 -1.44 3.25 -6.91
N ARG A 168 -1.71 4.47 -7.39
CA ARG A 168 -2.82 5.35 -6.95
C ARG A 168 -4.09 5.15 -7.80
N PHE A 169 -5.27 5.55 -7.32
CA PHE A 169 -6.56 5.10 -7.89
C PHE A 169 -6.75 5.36 -9.39
N PHE A 170 -6.73 6.62 -9.82
CA PHE A 170 -6.95 6.97 -11.23
C PHE A 170 -5.81 6.50 -12.12
N GLN A 171 -4.59 6.50 -11.58
CA GLN A 171 -3.40 5.94 -12.20
C GLN A 171 -3.60 4.45 -12.49
N MET A 172 -4.03 3.64 -11.51
CA MET A 172 -4.26 2.19 -11.70
C MET A 172 -5.40 1.89 -12.68
N TRP A 173 -6.48 2.68 -12.66
CA TRP A 173 -7.53 2.58 -13.68
C TRP A 173 -6.96 2.81 -15.10
N GLN A 174 -6.10 3.82 -15.27
CA GLN A 174 -5.50 4.17 -16.54
C GLN A 174 -4.39 3.19 -16.98
N GLN A 175 -3.61 2.64 -16.04
CA GLN A 175 -2.62 1.57 -16.29
C GLN A 175 -3.27 0.31 -16.89
N ALA A 176 -4.52 0.03 -16.50
CA ALA A 176 -5.27 -1.13 -16.99
C ALA A 176 -5.80 -0.96 -18.43
N ASP A 177 -5.98 0.28 -18.93
CA ASP A 177 -6.62 0.64 -20.21
C ASP A 177 -7.76 -0.33 -20.60
N GLU A 178 -8.84 -0.32 -19.80
CA GLU A 178 -10.05 -1.15 -19.99
C GLU A 178 -9.80 -2.68 -20.09
N GLY A 179 -8.61 -3.15 -19.69
CA GLY A 179 -8.18 -4.55 -19.79
C GLY A 179 -7.07 -4.82 -20.82
N LYS A 180 -6.53 -3.81 -21.50
CA LYS A 180 -5.35 -3.96 -22.39
C LYS A 180 -4.03 -4.10 -21.63
N MET A 181 -3.94 -3.52 -20.43
CA MET A 181 -2.79 -3.66 -19.52
C MET A 181 -1.45 -3.16 -20.09
N ASP A 182 -1.49 -2.16 -20.97
CA ASP A 182 -0.36 -1.69 -21.79
C ASP A 182 0.14 -0.27 -21.45
N LEU A 183 -0.40 0.39 -20.41
CA LEU A 183 -0.04 1.77 -20.04
C LEU A 183 0.76 1.93 -18.74
N PHE A 184 1.24 0.85 -18.11
CA PHE A 184 1.96 0.89 -16.82
C PHE A 184 3.15 1.85 -16.83
N VAL A 185 3.97 1.80 -17.88
CA VAL A 185 5.17 2.65 -18.00
C VAL A 185 4.82 4.09 -18.35
N TRP A 186 3.81 4.32 -19.19
CA TRP A 186 3.41 5.68 -19.58
C TRP A 186 2.75 6.45 -18.42
N VAL A 187 1.87 5.81 -17.65
CA VAL A 187 1.31 6.42 -16.42
C VAL A 187 2.42 6.66 -15.39
N ALA A 188 3.38 5.73 -15.28
CA ALA A 188 4.56 5.91 -14.43
C ALA A 188 5.39 7.14 -14.85
N GLU A 189 5.66 7.35 -16.14
CA GLU A 189 6.44 8.49 -16.66
C GLU A 189 5.71 9.84 -16.65
N THR A 190 4.36 9.86 -16.71
CA THR A 190 3.60 11.11 -16.92
C THR A 190 2.97 11.72 -15.67
N VAL A 191 2.51 10.93 -14.70
CA VAL A 191 1.85 11.43 -13.47
C VAL A 191 2.63 11.11 -12.20
N GLY A 192 2.97 9.84 -11.97
CA GLY A 192 3.58 9.42 -10.70
C GLY A 192 2.73 9.80 -9.48
N ILE A 193 3.34 10.46 -8.49
CA ILE A 193 2.67 11.01 -7.30
C ILE A 193 2.61 12.53 -7.50
N GLY A 194 1.41 13.14 -7.50
CA GLY A 194 1.19 14.46 -8.10
C GLY A 194 1.93 15.69 -7.52
N PRO A 195 1.70 16.88 -8.09
CA PRO A 195 2.50 18.08 -7.81
C PRO A 195 2.38 18.64 -6.39
N GLN A 196 1.39 18.21 -5.60
CA GLN A 196 1.19 18.67 -4.23
C GLN A 196 2.14 18.03 -3.20
N ASN A 197 2.95 17.05 -3.58
CA ASN A 197 3.80 16.29 -2.65
C ASN A 197 5.11 17.01 -2.27
N PHE A 198 5.76 16.53 -1.20
CA PHE A 198 6.94 17.18 -0.61
C PHE A 198 8.21 17.12 -1.49
N PRO A 199 9.12 18.12 -1.40
CA PRO A 199 10.35 18.15 -2.20
C PRO A 199 11.30 16.94 -2.02
N PRO A 200 11.94 16.45 -3.10
CA PRO A 200 11.77 16.87 -4.49
C PRO A 200 10.42 16.36 -5.04
N ALA A 201 9.55 17.28 -5.43
CA ALA A 201 8.23 16.95 -5.93
C ALA A 201 8.31 16.49 -7.39
N PRO A 202 7.54 15.47 -7.80
CA PRO A 202 7.36 15.11 -9.20
C PRO A 202 6.92 16.29 -10.07
N THR A 203 7.27 16.19 -11.36
CA THR A 203 6.94 17.18 -12.38
C THR A 203 6.51 16.48 -13.66
N ALA A 204 5.76 17.17 -14.53
CA ALA A 204 5.33 16.64 -15.84
C ALA A 204 6.47 16.20 -16.79
N GLY A 205 7.74 16.49 -16.46
CA GLY A 205 8.92 16.01 -17.18
C GLY A 205 9.80 15.04 -16.41
N ASN A 206 9.48 14.73 -15.14
CA ASN A 206 10.16 13.73 -14.32
C ASN A 206 9.29 13.37 -13.11
N THR A 207 8.74 12.16 -13.11
CA THR A 207 7.90 11.59 -12.04
C THR A 207 8.68 10.78 -11.01
N PHE A 208 9.99 10.60 -11.22
CA PHE A 208 10.85 9.70 -10.46
C PHE A 208 10.42 8.23 -10.49
N GLN A 209 9.84 7.72 -11.59
CA GLN A 209 9.35 6.33 -11.69
C GLN A 209 10.10 5.49 -12.75
N GLY A 210 9.97 5.85 -14.03
CA GLY A 210 10.50 5.06 -15.15
C GLY A 210 9.84 3.67 -15.29
N ALA A 211 10.54 2.71 -15.87
CA ALA A 211 10.00 1.38 -16.21
C ALA A 211 9.85 0.39 -15.03
N LEU A 212 9.90 0.91 -13.80
CA LEU A 212 9.97 0.14 -12.56
C LEU A 212 8.83 -0.87 -12.40
N ALA A 213 7.62 -0.51 -12.83
CA ALA A 213 6.42 -1.38 -12.78
C ALA A 213 6.56 -2.69 -13.57
N MET A 214 7.48 -2.77 -14.53
CA MET A 214 7.72 -3.96 -15.36
C MET A 214 8.79 -4.91 -14.79
N GLY A 215 9.37 -4.59 -13.63
CA GLY A 215 10.32 -5.48 -12.95
C GLY A 215 9.64 -6.69 -12.30
N PHE A 216 10.28 -7.86 -12.33
CA PHE A 216 9.85 -9.05 -11.58
C PHE A 216 11.02 -9.82 -10.93
N PHE A 217 10.73 -10.64 -9.93
CA PHE A 217 11.65 -11.58 -9.29
C PHE A 217 11.55 -12.96 -9.94
N ASN A 218 12.69 -13.56 -10.29
CA ASN A 218 12.72 -14.86 -10.96
C ASN A 218 12.79 -16.01 -9.94
N MET A 219 11.62 -16.39 -9.42
CA MET A 219 11.42 -17.53 -8.54
C MET A 219 11.85 -18.87 -9.18
N SER A 220 11.85 -19.00 -10.52
CA SER A 220 12.43 -20.16 -11.21
C SER A 220 13.96 -20.25 -11.09
N THR A 221 14.66 -19.14 -10.83
CA THR A 221 16.10 -19.12 -10.50
C THR A 221 16.41 -19.04 -9.01
N GLY A 222 15.40 -19.14 -8.14
CA GLY A 222 15.56 -19.21 -6.68
C GLY A 222 15.28 -17.94 -5.89
N ASP A 223 14.77 -16.88 -6.54
CA ASP A 223 14.31 -15.68 -5.83
C ASP A 223 13.09 -15.95 -4.95
N ALA A 224 12.83 -15.06 -3.99
CA ALA A 224 11.69 -15.15 -3.07
C ALA A 224 11.51 -16.54 -2.40
N PRO A 225 12.58 -17.19 -1.88
CA PRO A 225 12.54 -18.59 -1.46
C PRO A 225 11.59 -18.85 -0.28
N VAL A 226 11.32 -17.85 0.56
CA VAL A 226 10.32 -17.95 1.65
C VAL A 226 8.90 -18.02 1.07
N PHE A 227 8.57 -17.17 0.10
CA PHE A 227 7.29 -17.22 -0.60
C PHE A 227 7.13 -18.52 -1.40
N LYS A 228 8.19 -18.99 -2.07
CA LYS A 228 8.17 -20.30 -2.73
C LYS A 228 7.93 -21.43 -1.73
N PHE A 229 8.60 -21.43 -0.58
CA PHE A 229 8.38 -22.43 0.47
C PHE A 229 6.93 -22.45 0.97
N ILE A 230 6.30 -21.28 1.12
CA ILE A 230 4.90 -21.18 1.54
C ILE A 230 3.97 -21.72 0.43
N ALA A 231 4.16 -21.29 -0.82
CA ALA A 231 3.36 -21.75 -1.96
C ALA A 231 3.48 -23.27 -2.21
N ASP A 232 4.69 -23.82 -2.08
CA ASP A 232 4.97 -25.25 -2.26
C ASP A 232 4.29 -26.11 -1.17
N ASN A 233 4.16 -25.63 0.07
CA ASN A 233 3.78 -26.46 1.23
C ASN A 233 2.40 -26.15 1.82
N TYR A 234 1.73 -25.08 1.39
CA TYR A 234 0.40 -24.69 1.83
C TYR A 234 -0.52 -24.47 0.62
N ALA A 235 -1.29 -23.37 0.60
CA ALA A 235 -2.15 -22.98 -0.52
C ALA A 235 -1.79 -21.57 -0.98
N ILE A 236 -1.93 -21.33 -2.28
CA ILE A 236 -1.78 -20.04 -2.95
C ILE A 236 -3.01 -19.81 -3.83
N SER A 237 -3.34 -18.54 -4.11
CA SER A 237 -4.33 -18.15 -5.11
C SER A 237 -3.68 -17.21 -6.10
N ASP A 238 -3.76 -17.54 -7.38
CA ASP A 238 -3.37 -16.72 -8.53
C ASP A 238 -4.51 -15.81 -9.04
N ASN A 239 -5.70 -15.93 -8.44
CA ASN A 239 -6.90 -15.17 -8.82
C ASN A 239 -7.42 -14.28 -7.66
N TYR A 240 -6.57 -13.94 -6.69
CA TYR A 240 -6.88 -12.91 -5.70
C TYR A 240 -6.68 -11.51 -6.30
N HIS A 241 -7.67 -10.64 -6.11
CA HIS A 241 -7.66 -9.25 -6.56
C HIS A 241 -7.90 -8.33 -5.36
N GLN A 242 -7.26 -7.15 -5.37
CA GLN A 242 -7.51 -6.11 -4.36
C GLN A 242 -8.93 -5.54 -4.48
N GLY A 243 -9.52 -5.11 -3.36
CA GLY A 243 -10.91 -4.63 -3.32
C GLY A 243 -11.12 -3.25 -3.94
N VAL A 244 -10.07 -2.43 -3.95
CA VAL A 244 -10.07 -1.07 -4.52
C VAL A 244 -8.88 -0.93 -5.46
N MET A 245 -9.07 -0.37 -6.65
CA MET A 245 -7.95 0.06 -7.49
C MET A 245 -7.28 1.26 -6.82
N GLY A 246 -6.07 1.12 -6.28
CA GLY A 246 -5.37 2.18 -5.56
C GLY A 246 -4.52 1.67 -4.39
N GLY A 247 -4.00 2.59 -3.58
CA GLY A 247 -2.95 2.30 -2.62
C GLY A 247 -3.38 1.67 -1.29
N THR A 248 -2.37 1.40 -0.45
CA THR A 248 -2.45 0.84 0.90
C THR A 248 -3.65 1.34 1.71
N GLY A 249 -3.89 2.66 1.78
CA GLY A 249 -4.90 3.25 2.66
C GLY A 249 -6.32 2.75 2.38
N ALA A 250 -6.77 2.84 1.13
CA ALA A 250 -8.10 2.37 0.74
C ALA A 250 -8.25 0.85 0.89
N ASN A 251 -7.22 0.09 0.49
CA ASN A 251 -7.25 -1.38 0.55
C ASN A 251 -7.14 -1.95 1.97
N PHE A 252 -6.46 -1.28 2.90
CA PHE A 252 -6.45 -1.69 4.32
C PHE A 252 -7.78 -1.45 5.02
N ILE A 253 -8.50 -0.37 4.67
CA ILE A 253 -9.87 -0.15 5.15
C ILE A 253 -10.77 -1.27 4.61
N TYR A 254 -10.71 -1.53 3.30
CA TYR A 254 -11.49 -2.59 2.66
C TYR A 254 -11.21 -3.98 3.25
N LEU A 255 -9.94 -4.34 3.48
CA LEU A 255 -9.56 -5.59 4.16
C LEU A 255 -10.07 -5.65 5.61
N GLY A 256 -10.14 -4.50 6.28
CA GLY A 256 -10.60 -4.37 7.66
C GLY A 256 -12.12 -4.36 7.85
N THR A 257 -12.91 -4.01 6.83
CA THR A 257 -14.38 -3.77 6.95
C THR A 257 -15.24 -4.48 5.90
N GLY A 258 -14.68 -4.78 4.71
CA GLY A 258 -15.45 -5.15 3.52
C GLY A 258 -16.09 -3.96 2.78
N ASP A 259 -15.73 -2.72 3.15
CA ASP A 259 -16.33 -1.46 2.68
C ASP A 259 -15.25 -0.37 2.52
N VAL A 260 -15.58 0.76 1.89
CA VAL A 260 -14.65 1.85 1.57
C VAL A 260 -14.74 3.01 2.57
N GLY A 261 -13.59 3.58 2.94
CA GLY A 261 -13.54 4.75 3.81
C GLY A 261 -14.11 6.00 3.15
N PHE A 262 -14.77 6.86 3.92
CA PHE A 262 -15.39 8.10 3.41
C PHE A 262 -15.11 9.30 4.33
N PHE A 263 -15.18 10.51 3.77
CA PHE A 263 -15.01 11.74 4.54
C PHE A 263 -16.25 11.98 5.41
N SER A 264 -16.07 11.98 6.72
CA SER A 264 -17.15 12.09 7.71
C SER A 264 -16.99 13.33 8.60
N ASP A 265 -18.08 13.72 9.26
CA ASP A 265 -18.11 14.72 10.34
C ASP A 265 -17.46 14.24 11.66
N GLY A 266 -16.81 13.07 11.66
CA GLY A 266 -16.30 12.39 12.86
C GLY A 266 -17.35 11.63 13.68
N ASN A 267 -18.65 11.81 13.40
CA ASN A 267 -19.75 11.02 13.98
C ASN A 267 -20.28 9.95 13.01
N GLY A 268 -19.73 9.89 11.79
CA GLY A 268 -20.11 8.94 10.74
C GLY A 268 -21.13 9.47 9.73
N ASN A 269 -21.46 10.76 9.76
CA ASN A 269 -22.27 11.39 8.71
C ASN A 269 -21.34 11.81 7.56
N PRO A 270 -21.60 11.42 6.30
CA PRO A 270 -20.81 11.91 5.17
C PRO A 270 -20.86 13.43 5.04
N THR A 271 -19.73 14.05 4.73
CA THR A 271 -19.64 15.51 4.52
C THR A 271 -18.59 15.84 3.45
N ILE A 272 -18.53 17.12 3.05
CA ILE A 272 -17.62 17.59 2.01
C ILE A 272 -16.21 17.79 2.62
N PRO A 273 -15.14 17.19 2.05
CA PRO A 273 -13.77 17.42 2.49
C PRO A 273 -13.26 18.83 2.13
N PRO A 274 -12.12 19.28 2.70
CA PRO A 274 -11.39 20.44 2.20
C PRO A 274 -11.17 20.36 0.68
N SER A 275 -11.28 21.48 -0.03
CA SER A 275 -11.25 21.49 -1.51
C SER A 275 -9.93 21.00 -2.10
N ASN A 276 -8.83 21.09 -1.35
CA ASN A 276 -7.52 20.56 -1.73
C ASN A 276 -7.36 19.05 -1.45
N HIS A 277 -8.33 18.41 -0.78
CA HIS A 277 -8.38 16.97 -0.52
C HIS A 277 -9.23 16.21 -1.56
N ILE A 278 -10.05 16.92 -2.35
CA ILE A 278 -10.80 16.33 -3.48
C ILE A 278 -9.81 15.99 -4.61
N GLU A 279 -9.95 14.84 -5.25
CA GLU A 279 -9.07 14.48 -6.36
C GLU A 279 -9.40 15.28 -7.63
N ASN A 280 -8.37 15.64 -8.40
CA ASN A 280 -8.55 16.10 -9.77
C ASN A 280 -7.49 15.44 -10.69
N PRO A 281 -7.83 14.31 -11.34
CA PRO A 281 -6.97 13.64 -12.29
C PRO A 281 -6.95 14.29 -13.69
N ASP A 282 -7.68 15.38 -13.94
CA ASP A 282 -7.57 16.07 -15.23
C ASP A 282 -6.15 16.68 -15.40
N PRO A 283 -5.52 16.55 -16.57
CA PRO A 283 -4.14 17.01 -16.78
C PRO A 283 -3.96 18.52 -16.56
N GLN A 284 -2.84 18.91 -15.96
CA GLN A 284 -2.48 20.33 -15.85
C GLN A 284 -2.30 20.94 -17.25
N ALA A 285 -2.70 22.20 -17.40
CA ALA A 285 -2.64 22.91 -18.67
C ALA A 285 -1.22 22.90 -19.26
N SER A 286 -1.10 22.50 -20.54
CA SER A 286 0.17 22.31 -21.28
C SER A 286 1.02 21.10 -20.85
N THR A 287 0.46 20.15 -20.09
CA THR A 287 1.10 18.86 -19.78
C THR A 287 0.47 17.71 -20.55
N ASN A 288 1.16 16.55 -20.61
CA ASN A 288 0.57 15.28 -20.98
C ASN A 288 0.37 14.47 -19.69
N ASN A 289 -0.88 14.23 -19.32
CA ASN A 289 -1.34 13.35 -18.25
C ASN A 289 -0.84 13.66 -16.82
N PHE A 290 -0.17 14.79 -16.56
CA PHE A 290 0.28 15.16 -15.21
C PHE A 290 -0.87 15.82 -14.42
N TYR A 291 -1.44 15.10 -13.45
CA TYR A 291 -2.73 15.44 -12.81
C TYR A 291 -2.73 16.78 -12.05
N THR A 292 -3.89 17.45 -12.07
CA THR A 292 -4.08 18.77 -11.45
C THR A 292 -4.01 18.75 -9.92
N GLN A 293 -4.67 17.78 -9.27
CA GLN A 293 -4.68 17.67 -7.81
C GLN A 293 -4.64 16.21 -7.36
N ASP A 294 -3.43 15.73 -7.06
CA ASP A 294 -3.13 14.35 -6.65
C ASP A 294 -1.97 14.36 -5.64
N GLY A 295 -2.09 13.60 -4.55
CA GLY A 295 -0.97 13.34 -3.66
C GLY A 295 -1.34 12.77 -2.30
N TYR A 296 -0.34 12.61 -1.45
CA TYR A 296 -0.51 12.38 -0.01
C TYR A 296 -0.66 13.70 0.76
N ALA A 297 -0.27 14.82 0.13
CA ALA A 297 -0.55 16.19 0.56
C ALA A 297 -1.46 16.94 -0.44
N GLY A 298 -2.32 16.20 -1.15
CA GLY A 298 -3.26 16.73 -2.14
C GLY A 298 -4.54 15.89 -2.23
N GLY A 299 -5.05 15.75 -3.45
CA GLY A 299 -6.25 14.96 -3.75
C GLY A 299 -6.15 13.53 -3.23
N SER A 300 -7.22 13.07 -2.57
CA SER A 300 -7.45 11.67 -2.16
C SER A 300 -8.92 11.30 -1.98
N TYR A 301 -9.88 12.18 -2.29
CA TYR A 301 -11.31 11.93 -2.14
C TYR A 301 -12.13 12.20 -3.41
N VAL A 302 -13.10 11.33 -3.69
CA VAL A 302 -13.98 11.44 -4.88
C VAL A 302 -15.44 11.21 -4.49
N ASN A 303 -16.34 12.09 -4.92
CA ASN A 303 -17.78 11.82 -4.86
C ASN A 303 -18.24 11.12 -6.16
N CYS A 304 -18.13 9.80 -6.18
CA CYS A 304 -18.49 8.99 -7.34
C CYS A 304 -20.01 8.85 -7.60
N SER A 305 -20.87 9.58 -6.87
CA SER A 305 -22.26 9.82 -7.27
C SER A 305 -22.43 11.05 -8.16
N ASP A 306 -21.40 11.90 -8.30
CA ASP A 306 -21.41 13.14 -9.08
C ASP A 306 -20.55 12.99 -10.34
N ALA A 307 -21.20 12.73 -11.48
CA ALA A 307 -20.56 12.58 -12.78
C ALA A 307 -19.94 13.88 -13.34
N SER A 308 -20.09 15.02 -12.66
CA SER A 308 -19.41 16.27 -13.02
C SER A 308 -18.03 16.44 -12.38
N GLN A 309 -17.65 15.56 -11.44
CA GLN A 309 -16.29 15.59 -10.87
C GLN A 309 -15.27 15.00 -11.87
N PRO A 310 -14.07 15.61 -11.95
CA PRO A 310 -12.93 15.11 -12.73
C PRO A 310 -12.72 13.60 -12.61
N GLY A 311 -12.53 12.95 -13.76
CA GLY A 311 -12.36 11.50 -13.91
C GLY A 311 -13.55 10.59 -13.58
N VAL A 312 -14.58 11.06 -12.85
CA VAL A 312 -15.74 10.21 -12.46
C VAL A 312 -16.55 9.76 -13.67
N SER A 313 -16.78 10.65 -14.64
CA SER A 313 -17.54 10.36 -15.86
C SER A 313 -16.91 9.24 -16.71
N ALA A 314 -15.58 9.15 -16.76
CA ALA A 314 -14.87 8.09 -17.47
C ALA A 314 -15.13 6.72 -16.83
N ILE A 315 -14.98 6.61 -15.50
CA ILE A 315 -15.22 5.35 -14.76
C ILE A 315 -16.70 4.95 -14.82
N LEU A 316 -17.64 5.89 -14.67
CA LEU A 316 -19.07 5.60 -14.82
C LEU A 316 -19.42 5.13 -16.25
N SER A 317 -18.77 5.68 -17.27
CA SER A 317 -18.98 5.27 -18.68
C SER A 317 -18.45 3.87 -18.95
N TYR A 318 -17.25 3.53 -18.46
CA TYR A 318 -16.69 2.19 -18.58
C TYR A 318 -17.51 1.16 -17.79
N LEU A 319 -17.87 1.45 -16.53
CA LEU A 319 -18.77 0.58 -15.76
C LEU A 319 -20.09 0.34 -16.51
N GLY A 320 -20.66 1.38 -17.14
CA GLY A 320 -21.83 1.28 -18.00
C GLY A 320 -21.62 0.36 -19.21
N SER A 321 -20.47 0.43 -19.89
CA SER A 321 -20.17 -0.40 -21.07
C SER A 321 -20.05 -1.90 -20.71
N ILE A 322 -19.51 -2.23 -19.53
CA ILE A 322 -19.46 -3.60 -19.00
C ILE A 322 -20.71 -4.01 -18.19
N GLY A 323 -21.80 -3.24 -18.26
CA GLY A 323 -23.09 -3.59 -17.63
C GLY A 323 -23.09 -3.56 -16.11
N ARG A 324 -22.29 -2.68 -15.49
CA ARG A 324 -22.17 -2.51 -14.04
C ARG A 324 -22.69 -1.14 -13.61
N SER A 325 -23.57 -1.13 -12.62
CA SER A 325 -24.00 0.09 -11.94
C SER A 325 -22.97 0.53 -10.90
N SER A 326 -22.80 1.85 -10.73
CA SER A 326 -22.15 2.41 -9.55
C SER A 326 -23.05 2.25 -8.32
N ASN A 327 -22.44 2.00 -7.16
CA ASN A 327 -23.11 1.88 -5.86
C ASN A 327 -22.84 3.09 -4.93
N CYS A 328 -22.30 4.19 -5.45
CA CYS A 328 -21.88 5.33 -4.63
C CYS A 328 -23.07 6.04 -3.97
N ALA A 329 -22.97 6.26 -2.65
CA ALA A 329 -24.00 6.96 -1.90
C ALA A 329 -24.06 8.45 -2.28
N PRO A 330 -25.26 9.07 -2.40
CA PRO A 330 -25.39 10.47 -2.77
C PRO A 330 -24.61 11.42 -1.86
N ASN A 331 -23.74 12.24 -2.45
CA ASN A 331 -22.90 13.24 -1.78
C ASN A 331 -21.81 12.66 -0.84
N ALA A 332 -21.54 11.36 -0.89
CA ALA A 332 -20.46 10.75 -0.11
C ALA A 332 -19.12 10.86 -0.86
N TYR A 333 -18.11 11.41 -0.19
CA TYR A 333 -16.74 11.50 -0.71
C TYR A 333 -15.93 10.32 -0.20
N TYR A 334 -15.55 9.41 -1.09
CA TYR A 334 -14.81 8.18 -0.74
C TYR A 334 -13.30 8.37 -0.85
N LEU A 335 -12.55 7.80 0.10
CA LEU A 335 -11.08 7.82 0.10
C LEU A 335 -10.56 6.88 -0.99
N VAL A 336 -9.84 7.44 -1.96
CA VAL A 336 -9.24 6.70 -3.09
C VAL A 336 -7.72 6.51 -2.96
N ASN A 337 -7.06 7.23 -2.04
CA ASN A 337 -5.60 7.23 -1.86
C ASN A 337 -5.17 7.24 -0.38
N ASN A 338 -3.86 7.26 -0.09
CA ASN A 338 -3.35 7.04 1.28
C ASN A 338 -3.37 8.31 2.14
N TYR A 339 -4.26 8.39 3.14
CA TYR A 339 -4.25 9.39 4.22
C TYR A 339 -3.86 8.78 5.57
N GLY A 340 -3.40 9.63 6.50
CA GLY A 340 -3.08 9.20 7.87
C GLY A 340 -4.32 8.75 8.66
N PRO A 341 -4.18 7.89 9.68
CA PRO A 341 -5.31 7.44 10.51
C PRO A 341 -5.90 8.60 11.32
N GLY A 342 -7.22 8.59 11.58
CA GLY A 342 -7.92 9.63 12.35
C GLY A 342 -7.60 9.67 13.85
N PHE A 343 -6.85 8.70 14.38
CA PHE A 343 -6.46 8.61 15.77
C PHE A 343 -4.95 8.41 15.93
N ASN A 344 -4.38 9.03 16.97
CA ASN A 344 -3.03 8.78 17.46
C ASN A 344 -2.92 7.40 18.16
N PRO A 345 -1.70 6.90 18.42
CA PRO A 345 -1.49 5.63 19.12
C PRO A 345 -2.08 5.56 20.54
N ASP A 346 -2.32 6.72 21.18
CA ASP A 346 -2.93 6.84 22.51
C ASP A 346 -4.47 6.93 22.47
N GLY A 347 -5.07 6.97 21.28
CA GLY A 347 -6.51 7.14 21.07
C GLY A 347 -7.00 8.60 21.06
N THR A 348 -6.11 9.60 21.10
CA THR A 348 -6.51 10.99 20.84
C THR A 348 -6.84 11.20 19.36
N LEU A 349 -7.82 12.06 19.07
CA LEU A 349 -8.17 12.44 17.70
C LEU A 349 -7.00 13.19 17.05
N ARG A 350 -6.75 12.90 15.77
CA ARG A 350 -5.86 13.70 14.93
C ARG A 350 -6.70 14.77 14.21
N PRO A 351 -6.19 16.00 14.04
CA PRO A 351 -6.88 17.04 13.29
C PRO A 351 -7.19 16.62 11.86
N VAL A 352 -8.22 17.24 11.27
CA VAL A 352 -8.56 17.13 9.85
C VAL A 352 -8.97 18.51 9.37
N ASP A 353 -8.09 19.18 8.63
CA ASP A 353 -8.34 20.44 7.94
C ASP A 353 -7.51 20.49 6.65
N ALA A 354 -7.49 21.61 5.93
CA ALA A 354 -6.78 21.76 4.65
C ALA A 354 -5.24 21.54 4.72
N SER A 355 -4.65 21.46 5.92
CA SER A 355 -3.23 21.12 6.14
C SER A 355 -3.02 19.70 6.67
N ASP A 356 -4.09 19.04 7.14
CA ASP A 356 -4.02 17.79 7.90
C ASP A 356 -4.72 16.64 7.16
N PHE A 357 -3.90 15.93 6.36
CA PHE A 357 -4.26 14.87 5.42
C PHE A 357 -4.55 13.54 6.12
N ASN A 358 -5.59 13.55 6.95
CA ASN A 358 -5.98 12.45 7.82
C ASN A 358 -7.43 12.01 7.52
N LEU A 359 -7.69 10.71 7.58
CA LEU A 359 -9.03 10.13 7.43
C LEU A 359 -9.86 10.43 8.69
N PRO A 360 -11.03 11.10 8.59
CA PRO A 360 -11.93 11.28 9.73
C PRO A 360 -12.32 9.96 10.39
N PRO A 361 -12.67 9.95 11.68
CA PRO A 361 -13.20 8.76 12.36
C PRO A 361 -14.31 8.08 11.54
N GLN A 362 -14.08 6.82 11.20
CA GLN A 362 -15.08 6.00 10.53
C GLN A 362 -16.05 5.40 11.55
N THR A 363 -17.20 4.93 11.06
CA THR A 363 -18.21 4.23 11.86
C THR A 363 -18.55 2.84 11.33
N LEU A 364 -17.87 2.41 10.26
CA LEU A 364 -18.02 1.10 9.62
C LEU A 364 -17.85 -0.05 10.65
N PRO A 365 -18.53 -1.19 10.49
CA PRO A 365 -18.21 -2.41 11.23
C PRO A 365 -16.87 -2.98 10.75
N SER A 366 -16.05 -3.50 11.67
CA SER A 366 -14.81 -4.18 11.31
C SER A 366 -14.91 -5.71 11.38
N LEU A 367 -13.94 -6.38 10.74
CA LEU A 367 -13.61 -7.78 10.98
C LEU A 367 -13.32 -8.04 12.47
N ALA A 368 -12.66 -7.10 13.16
CA ALA A 368 -12.38 -7.19 14.59
C ALA A 368 -13.65 -7.19 15.45
N ASP A 369 -14.64 -6.32 15.14
CA ASP A 369 -15.95 -6.31 15.80
C ASP A 369 -16.69 -7.64 15.55
N SER A 370 -16.65 -8.12 14.30
CA SER A 370 -17.32 -9.36 13.87
C SER A 370 -16.73 -10.60 14.56
N LEU A 371 -15.41 -10.70 14.67
CA LEU A 371 -14.72 -11.78 15.37
C LEU A 371 -14.94 -11.69 16.89
N SER A 372 -14.93 -10.48 17.45
CA SER A 372 -15.21 -10.25 18.88
C SER A 372 -16.64 -10.65 19.25
N ALA A 373 -17.64 -10.29 18.43
CA ALA A 373 -19.04 -10.71 18.61
C ALA A 373 -19.23 -12.23 18.48
N ALA A 374 -18.39 -12.91 17.70
CA ALA A 374 -18.33 -14.37 17.62
C ALA A 374 -17.49 -15.03 18.73
N GLY A 375 -16.84 -14.25 19.61
CA GLY A 375 -15.93 -14.76 20.63
C GLY A 375 -14.66 -15.43 20.07
N VAL A 376 -14.25 -15.08 18.85
CA VAL A 376 -13.04 -15.57 18.19
C VAL A 376 -11.90 -14.60 18.50
N SER A 377 -10.84 -15.09 19.13
CA SER A 377 -9.63 -14.30 19.34
C SER A 377 -8.88 -14.09 18.02
N PHE A 378 -8.47 -12.86 17.77
CA PHE A 378 -7.72 -12.45 16.58
C PHE A 378 -6.48 -11.65 16.98
N THR A 379 -5.51 -11.60 16.07
CA THR A 379 -4.42 -10.63 16.12
C THR A 379 -3.99 -10.31 14.69
N SER A 380 -3.60 -9.08 14.44
CA SER A 380 -3.00 -8.65 13.18
C SER A 380 -1.52 -8.37 13.40
N ALA A 381 -0.70 -8.72 12.41
CA ALA A 381 0.70 -8.30 12.34
C ALA A 381 0.84 -7.05 11.44
N ASP A 382 -0.13 -6.13 11.50
CA ASP A 382 -0.14 -4.93 10.68
C ASP A 382 0.53 -3.74 11.36
N GLY A 383 1.17 -2.89 10.55
CA GLY A 383 1.79 -1.63 10.96
C GLY A 383 0.78 -0.55 11.31
N THR A 384 -0.08 -0.80 12.30
CA THR A 384 -0.94 0.18 12.99
C THR A 384 -2.21 0.70 12.28
N THR A 385 -2.67 0.07 11.20
CA THR A 385 -3.61 0.71 10.27
C THR A 385 -5.07 0.30 10.49
N ALA A 386 -5.42 -0.97 10.30
CA ALA A 386 -6.82 -1.38 10.13
C ALA A 386 -7.66 -1.16 11.41
N SER A 387 -7.11 -1.49 12.58
CA SER A 387 -7.77 -1.33 13.87
C SER A 387 -7.85 0.12 14.38
N ARG A 388 -7.13 1.07 13.77
CA ARG A 388 -7.12 2.49 14.16
C ARG A 388 -7.98 3.39 13.26
N MET A 389 -8.24 2.98 12.03
CA MET A 389 -9.09 3.74 11.09
C MET A 389 -10.59 3.55 11.35
N VAL A 390 -11.00 2.33 11.71
CA VAL A 390 -12.42 1.92 11.62
C VAL A 390 -13.27 2.36 12.82
N ARG A 391 -12.69 2.29 14.03
CA ARG A 391 -13.20 2.79 15.33
C ARG A 391 -12.03 2.75 16.32
N GLY A 392 -12.11 3.45 17.45
CA GLY A 392 -11.07 3.44 18.48
C GLY A 392 -10.98 2.12 19.27
N VAL A 393 -10.66 1.00 18.62
CA VAL A 393 -10.50 -0.31 19.27
C VAL A 393 -9.23 -0.28 20.12
N ARG A 394 -9.42 -0.21 21.45
CA ARG A 394 -8.31 -0.39 22.40
C ARG A 394 -7.75 -1.81 22.27
N SER A 395 -6.62 -1.94 21.57
CA SER A 395 -5.83 -3.17 21.61
C SER A 395 -5.42 -3.45 23.06
N ALA A 396 -6.05 -4.46 23.67
CA ALA A 396 -5.86 -4.81 25.07
C ALA A 396 -4.62 -5.69 25.30
N ILE A 397 -3.54 -5.43 24.55
CA ILE A 397 -2.24 -6.07 24.69
C ILE A 397 -1.18 -4.95 24.71
N PRO A 398 -0.48 -4.73 25.83
CA PRO A 398 0.54 -3.67 25.92
C PRO A 398 1.77 -4.01 25.09
N SER A 399 2.31 -3.01 24.39
CA SER A 399 3.51 -3.12 23.54
C SER A 399 4.80 -3.12 24.37
N SER A 400 4.99 -4.14 25.23
CA SER A 400 6.03 -4.15 26.26
C SER A 400 6.83 -5.46 26.35
N SER A 401 7.27 -6.02 25.21
CA SER A 401 8.13 -7.23 25.20
C SER A 401 9.00 -7.44 23.95
N PHE A 402 9.48 -6.39 23.28
CA PHE A 402 10.53 -6.52 22.25
C PHE A 402 11.53 -5.35 22.30
N ALA A 403 12.73 -5.61 22.82
CA ALA A 403 13.93 -4.78 22.69
C ALA A 403 15.16 -5.51 23.28
N PRO A 404 16.36 -5.36 22.71
CA PRO A 404 16.67 -5.23 21.28
C PRO A 404 16.81 -6.60 20.60
#